data_AF-A0A9E4FXI8-F1
#
_entry.id   AF-A0A9E4FXI8-F1
#
_cell.length_a   1.000
_cell.length_b   1.000
_cell.length_c   1.000
_cell.angle_alpha   90.00
_cell.angle_beta   90.00
_cell.angle_gamma   90.00
#
_symmetry.space_group_name_H-M   'P 1'
#
loop_
_entity.id
_entity.type
_entity.pdbx_description
1 polymer ?
#
loop_
_entity_poly.entity_id
_entity_poly.type
_entity_poly.pdbx_seq_one_letter_code
_entity_poly.pdbx_strand_id
1 'polypeptide(L)' 'MTQAFQAHKTGSAEVNEHRAFMELVNRRVRVLFGGETIADSDAVLLMHETKHLPVYYFPMGDVRMDLMEATDRNTH' A
#
# COMPACT_ATOMS: atom_id res chain seq x y z
N MET A 1 13.99 -4.92 13.69
CA MET A 1 13.88 -3.92 14.76
C MET A 1 12.93 -2.84 14.28
N THR A 2 11.65 -2.94 14.61
CA THR A 2 10.65 -1.92 14.26
C THR A 2 10.81 -0.78 15.25
N GLN A 3 11.26 0.37 14.78
CA GLN A 3 11.42 1.55 15.61
C GLN A 3 10.01 2.03 16.01
N ALA A 4 9.71 1.99 17.31
CA ALA A 4 8.49 2.56 17.85
C ALA A 4 8.55 4.08 17.70
N PHE A 5 7.73 4.63 16.81
CA PHE A 5 7.57 6.08 16.69
C PHE A 5 6.70 6.59 17.84
N GLN A 6 7.32 7.33 18.76
CA GLN A 6 6.65 7.95 19.90
C GLN A 6 5.77 9.11 19.45
N ALA A 7 4.45 9.00 19.67
CA ALA A 7 3.52 10.11 19.48
C ALA A 7 3.56 11.02 20.72
N HIS A 8 4.12 12.22 20.58
CA HIS A 8 3.94 13.28 21.56
C HIS A 8 2.47 13.72 21.60
N LYS A 9 1.84 13.57 22.77
CA LYS A 9 0.52 14.15 23.08
C LYS A 9 0.66 15.67 23.24
N THR A 10 -0.15 16.46 22.54
CA THR A 10 -0.53 17.83 22.95
C THR A 10 -1.85 18.24 22.30
N GLY A 11 -2.81 18.69 23.12
CA GLY A 11 -3.81 19.69 22.72
C GLY A 11 -5.17 19.17 22.24
N SER A 12 -6.21 19.59 22.95
CA SER A 12 -7.63 19.40 22.64
C SER A 12 -8.09 20.17 21.39
N ALA A 13 -8.37 19.45 20.32
CA ALA A 13 -9.33 19.78 19.25
C ALA A 13 -9.68 18.45 18.57
N GLU A 14 -10.94 18.23 18.16
CA GLU A 14 -11.26 17.10 17.27
C GLU A 14 -10.57 17.32 15.92
N VAL A 15 -9.32 16.87 15.80
CA VAL A 15 -8.62 16.87 14.52
C VAL A 15 -9.18 15.71 13.73
N ASN A 16 -9.95 16.02 12.69
CA ASN A 16 -10.25 15.09 11.60
C ASN A 16 -8.94 14.83 10.82
N GLU A 17 -7.96 14.19 11.48
CA GLU A 17 -6.62 14.04 10.97
C GLU A 17 -6.59 12.85 10.03
N HIS A 18 -6.79 13.13 8.75
CA HIS A 18 -6.56 12.16 7.70
C HIS A 18 -5.06 11.89 7.59
N ARG A 19 -4.60 10.76 8.14
CA ARG A 19 -3.19 10.33 8.06
C ARG A 19 -3.02 9.23 7.04
N ALA A 20 -1.99 9.38 6.22
CA ALA A 20 -1.50 8.40 5.27
C ALA A 20 0.02 8.19 5.46
N PHE A 21 0.48 6.94 5.50
CA PHE A 21 1.91 6.60 5.55
C PHE A 21 2.19 5.25 4.91
N MET A 22 3.43 5.01 4.49
CA MET A 22 3.87 3.79 3.83
C MET A 22 4.92 3.04 4.66
N GLU A 23 4.89 1.71 4.63
CA GLU A 23 5.89 0.82 5.21
C GLU A 23 6.45 -0.14 4.15
N LEU A 24 7.76 -0.40 4.18
CA LEU A 24 8.38 -1.43 3.34
C LEU A 24 8.02 -2.83 3.86
N VAL A 25 7.51 -3.67 2.96
CA VAL A 25 7.17 -5.06 3.28
C VAL A 25 8.43 -5.92 3.21
N ASN A 26 8.87 -6.46 4.35
CA ASN A 26 10.10 -7.26 4.46
C ASN A 26 9.95 -8.74 4.04
N ARG A 27 9.04 -9.02 3.09
CA ARG A 27 8.74 -10.35 2.59
C ARG A 27 8.32 -10.26 1.12
N ARG A 28 8.56 -11.33 0.37
CA ARG A 28 8.06 -11.45 -1.00
C ARG A 28 6.54 -11.54 -0.98
N VAL A 29 5.87 -10.77 -1.83
CA VAL A 29 4.41 -10.78 -2.00
C VAL A 29 4.09 -11.16 -3.43
N ARG A 30 3.14 -12.08 -3.59
CA ARG A 30 2.67 -12.55 -4.89
C ARG A 30 1.16 -12.37 -5.01
N VAL A 31 0.72 -11.85 -6.15
CA VAL A 31 -0.71 -11.73 -6.49
C VAL A 31 -1.05 -12.80 -7.52
N LEU A 32 -2.04 -13.62 -7.19
CA LEU A 32 -2.56 -14.65 -8.09
C LEU A 32 -3.98 -14.30 -8.53
N PHE A 33 -4.26 -14.47 -9.82
CA PHE A 33 -5.58 -14.33 -10.40
C PHE A 33 -5.84 -15.48 -11.36
N GLY A 34 -6.90 -16.27 -11.12
CA GLY A 34 -7.21 -17.44 -11.96
C GLY A 34 -6.09 -18.49 -12.00
N GLY A 35 -5.23 -18.57 -10.99
CA GLY A 35 -4.06 -19.45 -10.96
C GLY A 35 -2.80 -18.89 -11.63
N GLU A 36 -2.91 -17.74 -12.32
CA GLU A 36 -1.78 -17.03 -12.93
C GLU A 36 -1.17 -16.02 -11.94
N THR A 37 0.16 -15.88 -11.95
CA THR A 37 0.84 -14.86 -11.14
C THR A 37 0.90 -13.55 -11.91
N ILE A 38 0.20 -12.51 -11.43
CA ILE A 38 0.10 -11.21 -12.11
C ILE A 38 1.03 -10.14 -11.52
N ALA A 39 1.52 -10.35 -10.29
CA ALA A 39 2.58 -9.54 -9.69
C ALA A 39 3.39 -10.38 -8.69
N ASP A 40 4.70 -10.15 -8.62
CA ASP A 40 5.59 -10.87 -7.71
C ASP A 40 6.82 -10.01 -7.35
N SER A 41 6.90 -9.55 -6.10
CA SER A 41 7.86 -8.52 -5.69
C SER A 41 8.38 -8.74 -4.28
N ASP A 42 9.63 -8.35 -4.03
CA ASP A 42 10.24 -8.19 -2.71
C ASP A 42 10.39 -6.72 -2.29
N ALA A 43 9.94 -5.77 -3.12
CA ALA A 43 10.03 -4.33 -2.94
C ALA A 43 8.63 -3.68 -2.83
N VAL A 44 7.72 -4.34 -2.11
CA VAL A 44 6.32 -3.90 -1.94
C VAL A 44 6.20 -2.86 -0.82
N LEU A 45 5.35 -1.86 -1.05
CA LEU A 45 4.95 -0.89 -0.03
C LEU A 45 3.55 -1.23 0.50
N LEU A 46 3.38 -1.17 1.82
CA LEU A 46 2.08 -1.24 2.48
C LEU A 46 1.64 0.17 2.86
N MET A 47 0.58 0.67 2.21
CA MET A 47 -0.03 1.96 2.49
C MET A 47 -1.05 1.82 3.61
N HIS A 48 -0.94 2.66 4.62
CA HIS A 48 -1.91 2.82 5.69
C HIS A 48 -2.61 4.16 5.53
N GLU A 49 -3.94 4.14 5.46
CA GLU A 49 -4.77 5.34 5.41
C GLU A 49 -5.83 5.26 6.51
N THR A 50 -6.05 6.37 7.20
CA THR A 50 -6.96 6.43 8.35
C THR A 50 -8.36 5.95 7.95
N LYS A 51 -8.96 5.05 8.74
CA LYS A 51 -10.27 4.41 8.51
C LYS A 51 -10.34 3.45 7.29
N HIS A 52 -9.21 3.11 6.68
CA HIS A 52 -9.14 2.15 5.59
C HIS A 52 -8.27 0.94 5.97
N LEU A 53 -8.54 -0.20 5.35
CA LEU A 53 -7.62 -1.34 5.43
C LEU A 53 -6.34 -1.01 4.66
N PRO A 54 -5.17 -1.52 5.11
CA PRO A 54 -3.93 -1.30 4.39
C PRO A 54 -3.96 -1.87 2.96
N VAL A 55 -3.29 -1.17 2.03
CA VAL A 55 -3.25 -1.52 0.60
C VAL A 55 -1.81 -1.77 0.16
N TYR A 56 -1.58 -2.86 -0.59
CA TYR A 56 -0.27 -3.15 -1.17
C TYR A 56 -0.06 -2.40 -2.49
N TYR A 57 1.08 -1.71 -2.60
CA TYR A 57 1.56 -1.07 -3.81
C TYR A 57 2.78 -1.82 -4.33
N PHE A 58 2.69 -2.31 -5.57
CA PHE A 58 3.77 -3.00 -6.26
C PHE A 58 4.51 -2.03 -7.19
N PRO A 59 5.84 -2.11 -7.28
CA PRO A 59 6.57 -1.46 -8.37
C PRO A 59 6.03 -1.96 -9.72
N MET A 60 5.82 -1.06 -10.68
CA MET A 60 5.28 -1.43 -12.00
C MET A 60 6.12 -2.50 -12.73
N GLY A 61 7.45 -2.50 -12.52
CA GLY A 61 8.35 -3.50 -13.12
C GLY A 61 8.14 -4.93 -12.61
N ASP A 62 7.49 -5.10 -11.46
CA ASP A 62 7.20 -6.39 -10.85
C ASP A 62 5.76 -6.86 -11.12
N VAL A 63 5.02 -6.09 -11.91
CA VAL A 63 3.66 -6.40 -12.36
C VAL A 63 3.73 -6.84 -13.82
N ARG A 64 3.00 -7.91 -14.16
CA ARG A 64 2.83 -8.37 -15.55
C ARG A 64 1.92 -7.43 -16.34
N MET A 65 2.46 -6.27 -16.71
CA MET A 65 1.73 -5.23 -17.46
C MET A 65 1.30 -5.69 -18.85
N ASP A 66 1.90 -6.74 -19.40
CA ASP A 66 1.46 -7.43 -20.62
C ASP A 66 0.07 -8.08 -20.49
N LEU A 67 -0.40 -8.31 -19.26
CA LEU A 67 -1.73 -8.84 -18.95
C LEU A 67 -2.73 -7.74 -18.56
N MET A 68 -2.35 -6.46 -18.65
CA MET A 68 -3.15 -5.33 -18.20
C MET A 68 -3.60 -4.47 -19.39
N GLU A 69 -4.81 -3.96 -19.30
CA GLU A 69 -5.34 -2.96 -20.24
C GLU A 69 -5.80 -1.73 -19.45
N ALA A 70 -5.41 -0.55 -19.92
CA ALA A 70 -5.86 0.70 -19.31
C ALA A 70 -7.36 0.89 -19.57
N THR A 71 -8.09 1.30 -18.54
CA THR A 71 -9.52 1.66 -18.67
C THR A 71 -9.70 3.16 -18.52
N ASP A 72 -10.81 3.69 -19.02
CA ASP A 72 -11.15 5.13 -18.90
C ASP A 72 -11.58 5.55 -17.48
N ARG A 73 -11.65 4.63 -16.51
CA ARG A 73 -12.09 4.92 -15.14
C ARG A 73 -11.07 5.77 -14.39
N ASN A 74 -11.54 6.88 -13.82
CA ASN A 74 -10.77 7.77 -12.95
C ASN A 74 -11.53 8.06 -11.64
N THR A 75 -10.79 8.35 -10.56
CA THR A 75 -11.33 8.74 -9.25
C THR A 75 -10.51 9.91 -8.70
N HIS A 76 -11.17 10.88 -8.06
CA HIS A 76 -10.57 12.09 -7.49
C HIS A 76 -10.46 12.03 -5.96
#